data_AF-A0A1Q5SFC2-F1
#
_entry.id   AF-A0A1Q5SFC2-F1
#
_cell.length_a   1.000
_cell.length_b   1.000
_cell.length_c   1.000
_cell.angle_alpha   90.00
_cell.angle_beta   90.00
_cell.angle_gamma   90.00
#
_symmetry.space_group_name_H-M   'P 1'
#
loop_
_entity.id
_entity.type
_entity.pdbx_description
1 polymer ?
#
loop_
_entity_poly.entity_id
_entity_poly.type
_entity_poly.pdbx_seq_one_letter_code
_entity_poly.pdbx_strand_id
1 'polypeptide(L)'
;MFFALLGSGLAVGAIYGLVAIGFAIIYRATRVINFALGEMMMLNAYIAHTIGVHTGLGFWGLVPVVIAVSLLLGLLIEFVLIRPMIGEPTISIVMMTVGLAVFIRSLVVLVWGAAPLEFSASPGDIVLSLGPVRLYLAQAIAIGLLLAIMAGFAVFYRYTRSGIAMRAAANDETVALLMGIDVRRIYALAWVLAASTAGLAGLLISTIYELGPDMSAFGLRGFPATILGGLDAVGGSAAGGFIIGILENLGEGYVGRGLKEIIGFVIILVVLMIRPFGLFGTRNVERV
;
A
#
# COMPACT_ATOMS: atom_id res chain seq x y z
N MET A 1 3.53 -16.28 -23.84
CA MET A 1 2.58 -15.19 -23.52
C MET A 1 2.05 -15.32 -22.09
N PHE A 2 1.35 -16.41 -21.74
CA PHE A 2 0.83 -16.63 -20.38
C PHE A 2 1.87 -16.44 -19.26
N PHE A 3 3.00 -17.15 -19.31
CA PHE A 3 4.05 -17.08 -18.28
C PHE A 3 4.67 -15.68 -18.12
N ALA A 4 4.76 -14.91 -19.20
CA ALA A 4 5.26 -13.54 -19.16
C ALA A 4 4.24 -12.59 -18.50
N LEU A 5 2.95 -12.73 -18.85
CA LEU A 5 1.87 -11.96 -18.22
C LEU A 5 1.71 -12.31 -16.74
N LEU A 6 1.90 -13.58 -16.37
CA LEU A 6 1.87 -14.02 -14.99
C LEU A 6 3.03 -13.41 -14.19
N GLY A 7 4.25 -13.38 -14.75
CA GLY A 7 5.40 -12.72 -14.14
C GLY A 7 5.19 -11.22 -13.93
N SER A 8 4.72 -10.51 -14.97
CA SER A 8 4.38 -9.08 -14.89
C SER A 8 3.25 -8.82 -13.89
N GLY A 9 2.23 -9.68 -13.88
CA GLY A 9 1.11 -9.64 -12.95
C GLY A 9 1.52 -9.83 -11.49
N LEU A 10 2.47 -10.72 -11.21
CA LEU A 10 3.03 -10.87 -9.88
C LEU A 10 3.78 -9.61 -9.44
N ALA A 11 4.51 -8.96 -10.34
CA ALA A 11 5.25 -7.74 -10.02
C ALA A 11 4.33 -6.56 -9.69
N VAL A 12 3.33 -6.31 -10.54
CA VAL A 12 2.31 -5.28 -10.31
C VAL A 12 1.49 -5.62 -9.06
N GLY A 13 1.12 -6.89 -8.91
CA GLY A 13 0.42 -7.39 -7.73
C GLY A 13 1.23 -7.27 -6.45
N ALA A 14 2.57 -7.32 -6.52
CA ALA A 14 3.42 -7.07 -5.36
C ALA A 14 3.31 -5.62 -4.88
N ILE A 15 3.27 -4.66 -5.81
CA ILE A 15 3.10 -3.25 -5.49
C ILE A 15 1.70 -3.01 -4.91
N TYR A 16 0.65 -3.57 -5.54
CA TYR A 16 -0.70 -3.50 -4.99
C TYR A 16 -0.78 -4.13 -3.61
N GLY A 17 -0.08 -5.24 -3.37
CA GLY A 17 0.00 -5.89 -2.06
C GLY A 17 0.68 -5.04 -1.00
N LEU A 18 1.75 -4.31 -1.34
CA LEU A 18 2.42 -3.38 -0.42
C LEU A 18 1.48 -2.25 0.01
N VAL A 19 0.78 -1.65 -0.95
CA VAL A 19 -0.21 -0.61 -0.66
C VAL A 19 -1.41 -1.19 0.10
N ALA A 20 -1.85 -2.40 -0.26
CA ALA A 20 -2.97 -3.08 0.38
C ALA A 20 -2.69 -3.41 1.85
N ILE A 21 -1.44 -3.78 2.19
CA ILE A 21 -0.97 -3.91 3.57
C ILE A 21 -1.14 -2.59 4.31
N GLY A 22 -0.73 -1.45 3.73
CA GLY A 22 -0.90 -0.14 4.33
C GLY A 22 -2.37 0.20 4.64
N PHE A 23 -3.27 -0.05 3.69
CA PHE A 23 -4.72 0.10 3.91
C PHE A 23 -5.23 -0.80 5.05
N ALA A 24 -4.81 -2.06 5.07
CA ALA A 24 -5.23 -3.02 6.11
C ALA A 24 -4.76 -2.61 7.51
N ILE A 25 -3.53 -2.09 7.61
CA ILE A 25 -2.94 -1.66 8.88
C ILE A 25 -3.71 -0.47 9.46
N ILE A 26 -4.00 0.54 8.63
CA ILE A 26 -4.77 1.71 9.07
C ILE A 26 -6.19 1.27 9.45
N TYR A 27 -6.87 0.54 8.57
CA TYR A 27 -8.24 0.11 8.82
C TYR A 27 -8.36 -0.73 10.08
N ARG A 28 -7.43 -1.67 10.29
CA ARG A 28 -7.43 -2.51 11.48
C ARG A 28 -7.21 -1.70 12.76
N ALA A 29 -6.40 -0.64 12.72
CA ALA A 29 -6.15 0.19 13.88
C ALA A 29 -7.29 1.16 14.18
N THR A 30 -7.78 1.88 13.18
CA THR A 30 -8.68 3.03 13.36
C THR A 30 -10.11 2.79 12.86
N ARG A 31 -10.38 1.68 12.18
CA ARG A 31 -11.62 1.42 11.41
C ARG A 31 -11.92 2.48 10.34
N VAL A 32 -10.90 3.25 9.94
CA VAL A 32 -11.01 4.29 8.92
C VAL A 32 -10.17 3.93 7.69
N ILE A 33 -10.65 4.30 6.52
CA ILE A 33 -9.93 4.16 5.25
C ILE A 33 -9.20 5.47 4.97
N ASN A 34 -7.89 5.38 4.71
CA ASN A 34 -7.08 6.52 4.30
C ASN A 34 -6.96 6.59 2.78
N PHE A 35 -7.75 7.46 2.14
CA PHE A 35 -7.70 7.64 0.68
C PHE A 35 -6.45 8.38 0.18
N ALA A 36 -5.68 9.02 1.08
CA ALA A 36 -4.41 9.64 0.72
C ALA A 36 -3.26 8.65 0.56
N LEU A 37 -3.44 7.34 0.84
CA LEU A 37 -2.33 6.38 0.82
C LEU A 37 -1.64 6.28 -0.55
N GLY A 38 -2.41 6.36 -1.65
CA GLY A 38 -1.84 6.39 -3.00
C GLY A 38 -1.10 7.68 -3.31
N GLU A 39 -1.56 8.81 -2.78
CA GLU A 39 -0.88 10.10 -2.89
C GLU A 39 0.40 10.13 -2.04
N MET A 40 0.40 9.51 -0.86
CA MET A 40 1.59 9.34 -0.03
C MET A 40 2.62 8.43 -0.72
N MET A 41 2.19 7.36 -1.38
CA MET A 41 3.05 6.53 -2.23
C MET A 41 3.72 7.37 -3.32
N MET A 42 2.93 8.17 -4.05
CA MET A 42 3.43 9.05 -5.10
C MET A 42 4.41 10.09 -4.56
N LEU A 43 4.07 10.78 -3.47
CA LEU A 43 4.94 11.79 -2.85
C LEU A 43 6.31 11.21 -2.47
N ASN A 44 6.34 10.01 -1.87
CA ASN A 44 7.60 9.35 -1.55
C ASN A 44 8.43 9.03 -2.79
N ALA A 45 7.80 8.67 -3.91
CA ALA A 45 8.50 8.43 -5.17
C ALA A 45 9.16 9.71 -5.71
N TYR A 46 8.44 10.84 -5.67
CA TYR A 46 8.99 12.15 -6.07
C TYR A 46 10.13 12.61 -5.15
N ILE A 47 9.99 12.41 -3.83
CA ILE A 47 11.08 12.72 -2.89
C ILE A 47 12.29 11.82 -3.16
N ALA A 48 12.08 10.53 -3.41
CA ALA A 48 13.15 9.60 -3.77
C ALA A 48 13.86 10.02 -5.06
N HIS A 49 13.10 10.46 -6.07
CA HIS A 49 13.65 10.98 -7.33
C HIS A 49 14.52 12.20 -7.08
N THR A 50 14.02 13.21 -6.37
CA THR A 50 14.80 14.43 -6.05
C THR A 50 16.09 14.10 -5.32
N ILE A 51 16.03 13.24 -4.31
CA ILE A 51 17.23 12.83 -3.56
C ILE A 51 18.18 12.05 -4.45
N GLY A 52 17.67 11.12 -5.26
CA GLY A 52 18.48 10.32 -6.19
C GLY A 52 19.23 11.20 -7.19
N VAL A 53 18.57 12.20 -7.78
CA VAL A 53 19.18 13.15 -8.72
C VAL A 53 20.26 14.01 -8.06
N HIS A 54 20.02 14.53 -6.85
CA HIS A 54 20.97 15.42 -6.18
C HIS A 54 22.15 14.69 -5.52
N THR A 55 21.96 13.48 -5.04
CA THR A 55 22.99 12.72 -4.29
C THR A 55 23.69 11.66 -5.14
N GLY A 56 23.12 11.27 -6.28
CA GLY A 56 23.60 10.14 -7.08
C GLY A 56 23.41 8.79 -6.40
N LEU A 57 22.60 8.71 -5.34
CA LEU A 57 22.31 7.44 -4.67
C LEU A 57 21.54 6.50 -5.61
N GLY A 58 22.07 5.28 -5.77
CA GLY A 58 21.35 4.21 -6.45
C GLY A 58 20.17 3.68 -5.63
N PHE A 59 19.40 2.77 -6.23
CA PHE A 59 18.20 2.16 -5.64
C PHE A 59 18.38 1.75 -4.17
N TRP A 60 19.43 0.98 -3.87
CA TRP A 60 19.68 0.46 -2.51
C TRP A 60 19.99 1.55 -1.49
N GLY A 61 20.59 2.67 -1.91
CA GLY A 61 20.82 3.84 -1.06
C GLY A 61 19.54 4.61 -0.80
N LEU A 62 18.59 4.62 -1.74
CA LEU A 62 17.30 5.27 -1.59
C LEU A 62 16.32 4.50 -0.69
N VAL A 63 16.43 3.17 -0.58
CA VAL A 63 15.56 2.37 0.31
C VAL A 63 15.53 2.90 1.76
N PRO A 64 16.66 3.04 2.49
CA PRO A 64 16.64 3.55 3.87
C PRO A 64 16.17 5.00 3.94
N VAL A 65 16.47 5.81 2.92
CA VAL A 65 16.03 7.21 2.85
C VAL A 65 14.51 7.29 2.73
N VAL A 66 13.91 6.52 1.82
CA VAL A 66 12.46 6.45 1.62
C VAL A 66 11.77 5.94 2.88
N ILE A 67 12.34 4.95 3.56
CA ILE A 67 11.81 4.50 4.85
C ILE A 67 11.82 5.67 5.84
N ALA A 68 12.96 6.37 6.02
CA ALA A 68 13.06 7.49 6.94
C ALA A 68 12.07 8.62 6.61
N VAL A 69 11.97 9.02 5.34
CA VAL A 69 11.02 10.03 4.86
C VAL A 69 9.58 9.58 5.11
N SER A 70 9.25 8.32 4.81
CA SER A 70 7.91 7.77 5.04
C SER A 70 7.54 7.72 6.51
N LEU A 71 8.50 7.37 7.39
CA LEU A 71 8.30 7.38 8.84
C LEU A 71 7.98 8.80 9.32
N LEU A 72 8.74 9.79 8.86
CA LEU A 72 8.53 11.19 9.21
C LEU A 72 7.21 11.73 8.68
N LEU A 73 6.86 11.44 7.42
CA LEU A 73 5.58 11.84 6.83
C LEU A 73 4.40 11.19 7.55
N GLY A 74 4.49 9.89 7.84
CA GLY A 74 3.45 9.17 8.59
C GLY A 74 3.24 9.74 10.00
N LEU A 75 4.33 10.03 10.72
CA LEU A 75 4.27 10.69 12.04
C LEU A 75 3.72 12.11 11.94
N LEU A 76 4.14 12.89 10.96
CA LEU A 76 3.70 14.28 10.78
C LEU A 76 2.21 14.34 10.48
N ILE A 77 1.74 13.51 9.54
CA ILE A 77 0.31 13.42 9.19
C ILE A 77 -0.50 12.93 10.38
N GLU A 78 -0.03 11.90 11.10
CA GLU A 78 -0.74 11.45 12.30
C GLU A 78 -0.83 12.56 13.35
N PHE A 79 0.28 13.21 13.65
CA PHE A 79 0.33 14.20 14.72
C PHE A 79 -0.47 15.47 14.40
N VAL A 80 -0.34 15.97 13.17
CA VAL A 80 -0.94 17.26 12.75
C VAL A 80 -2.39 17.11 12.33
N LEU A 81 -2.74 16.03 11.62
CA LEU A 81 -4.04 15.90 10.99
C LEU A 81 -4.94 14.89 11.70
N ILE A 82 -4.42 13.70 12.03
CA ILE A 82 -5.26 12.61 12.55
C ILE A 82 -5.50 12.73 14.05
N ARG A 83 -4.47 13.02 14.83
CA ARG A 83 -4.53 13.10 16.29
C ARG A 83 -5.56 14.12 16.80
N PRO A 84 -5.72 15.31 16.19
CA PRO A 84 -6.78 16.23 16.58
C PRO A 84 -8.20 15.73 16.27
N MET A 85 -8.34 14.75 15.37
CA MET A 85 -9.64 14.18 14.98
C MET A 85 -10.04 12.96 15.82
N ILE A 86 -9.27 12.60 16.85
CA ILE A 86 -9.63 11.52 17.77
C ILE A 86 -10.91 11.93 18.51
N GLY A 87 -11.96 11.10 18.38
CA GLY A 87 -13.29 11.36 18.96
C GLY A 87 -14.28 12.00 17.98
N GLU A 88 -13.84 12.42 16.79
CA GLU A 88 -14.71 12.90 15.73
C GLU A 88 -15.36 11.74 14.98
N PRO A 89 -16.52 11.96 14.31
CA PRO A 89 -17.16 10.94 13.49
C PRO A 89 -16.22 10.40 12.40
N THR A 90 -16.31 9.09 12.13
CA THR A 90 -15.48 8.40 11.12
C THR A 90 -15.52 9.09 9.75
N ILE A 91 -16.69 9.61 9.35
CA ILE A 91 -16.87 10.32 8.07
C ILE A 91 -15.97 11.56 7.99
N SER A 92 -15.77 12.29 9.09
CA SER A 92 -14.93 13.48 9.15
C SER A 92 -13.47 13.11 8.87
N ILE A 93 -12.98 12.02 9.47
CA ILE A 93 -11.61 11.52 9.24
C ILE A 93 -11.43 11.12 7.78
N VAL A 94 -12.41 10.42 7.19
CA VAL A 94 -12.39 10.07 5.76
C VAL A 94 -12.30 11.33 4.90
N MET A 95 -13.15 12.34 5.14
CA MET A 95 -13.13 13.60 4.40
C MET A 95 -11.78 14.31 4.53
N MET A 96 -11.16 14.29 5.71
CA MET A 96 -9.82 14.84 5.89
C MET A 96 -8.78 14.09 5.06
N THR A 97 -8.83 12.76 5.00
CA THR A 97 -7.89 12.00 4.14
C THR A 97 -8.10 12.28 2.65
N VAL A 98 -9.33 12.52 2.20
CA VAL A 98 -9.61 12.95 0.82
C VAL A 98 -9.03 14.35 0.56
N GLY A 99 -9.21 15.28 1.51
CA GLY A 99 -8.61 16.62 1.44
C GLY A 99 -7.07 16.55 1.41
N LEU A 100 -6.48 15.68 2.23
CA LEU A 100 -5.05 15.43 2.25
C LEU A 100 -4.55 14.85 0.91
N ALA A 101 -5.32 13.95 0.30
CA ALA A 101 -5.00 13.39 -1.01
C ALA A 101 -4.89 14.49 -2.08
N VAL A 102 -5.91 15.36 -2.16
CA VAL A 102 -5.91 16.51 -3.10
C VAL A 102 -4.77 17.48 -2.80
N PHE A 103 -4.49 17.73 -1.52
CA PHE A 103 -3.39 18.60 -1.10
C PHE A 103 -2.02 18.04 -1.54
N ILE A 104 -1.75 16.76 -1.26
CA ILE A 104 -0.49 16.10 -1.64
C ILE A 104 -0.34 16.11 -3.16
N ARG A 105 -1.39 15.77 -3.92
CA ARG A 105 -1.35 15.80 -5.38
C ARG A 105 -1.04 17.19 -5.92
N SER A 106 -1.70 18.21 -5.38
CA SER A 106 -1.48 19.61 -5.76
C SER A 106 -0.07 20.08 -5.43
N LEU A 107 0.47 19.68 -4.27
CA LEU A 107 1.83 19.97 -3.86
C LEU A 107 2.85 19.36 -4.84
N VAL A 108 2.63 18.10 -5.25
CA VAL A 108 3.51 17.42 -6.22
C VAL A 108 3.51 18.17 -7.55
N VAL A 109 2.34 18.52 -8.09
CA VAL A 109 2.24 19.27 -9.34
C VAL A 109 2.88 20.66 -9.23
N LEU A 110 2.76 21.32 -8.07
CA LEU A 110 3.35 22.65 -7.86
C LEU A 110 4.88 22.61 -7.82
N VAL A 111 5.46 21.60 -7.18
CA VAL A 111 6.91 21.50 -6.96
C VAL A 111 7.64 20.84 -8.14
N TRP A 112 7.08 19.78 -8.73
CA TRP A 112 7.72 19.01 -9.81
C TRP A 112 7.10 19.23 -11.20
N GLY A 113 5.94 19.89 -11.28
CA GLY A 113 5.19 20.03 -12.52
C GLY A 113 4.29 18.83 -12.82
N ALA A 114 3.53 18.95 -13.91
CA ALA A 114 2.62 17.90 -14.38
C ALA A 114 3.25 16.94 -15.39
N ALA A 115 4.45 17.25 -15.90
CA ALA A 115 5.13 16.43 -16.89
C ALA A 115 5.69 15.15 -16.24
N PRO A 116 5.58 13.98 -16.90
CA PRO A 116 6.23 12.77 -16.44
C PRO A 116 7.74 12.94 -16.35
N LEU A 117 8.33 12.41 -15.27
CA LEU A 117 9.78 12.39 -15.05
C LEU A 117 10.30 10.95 -15.10
N GLU A 118 11.51 10.78 -15.64
CA GLU A 118 12.20 9.50 -15.63
C GLU A 118 12.89 9.26 -14.28
N PHE A 119 12.81 8.03 -13.77
CA PHE A 119 13.50 7.65 -12.54
C PHE A 119 14.91 7.14 -12.84
N SER A 120 15.92 7.94 -12.51
CA SER A 120 17.33 7.64 -12.83
C SER A 120 17.98 6.57 -11.94
N ALA A 121 17.40 6.28 -10.76
CA ALA A 121 18.00 5.37 -9.77
C ALA A 121 17.47 3.93 -9.88
N SER A 122 17.29 3.42 -11.10
CA SER A 122 16.85 2.04 -11.34
C SER A 122 17.91 1.02 -10.88
N PRO A 123 17.52 -0.12 -10.26
CA PRO A 123 18.44 -1.21 -9.92
C PRO A 123 19.10 -1.91 -11.14
N GLY A 124 18.77 -1.49 -12.35
CA GLY A 124 19.37 -1.92 -13.62
C GLY A 124 18.45 -2.81 -14.46
N ASP A 125 18.71 -2.88 -15.77
CA ASP A 125 17.91 -3.64 -16.75
C ASP A 125 18.30 -5.12 -16.82
N ILE A 126 18.61 -5.72 -15.67
CA ILE A 126 18.98 -7.13 -15.60
C ILE A 126 17.70 -7.97 -15.73
N VAL A 127 17.68 -8.84 -16.74
CA VAL A 127 16.58 -9.79 -16.95
C VAL A 127 16.96 -11.15 -16.36
N LEU A 128 16.22 -11.55 -15.32
CA LEU A 128 16.30 -12.88 -14.73
C LEU A 128 15.44 -13.84 -15.57
N SER A 129 16.05 -14.91 -16.06
CA SER A 129 15.36 -15.98 -16.78
C SER A 129 15.15 -17.19 -15.87
N LEU A 130 13.90 -17.44 -15.48
CA LEU A 130 13.47 -18.61 -14.71
C LEU A 130 12.66 -19.49 -15.65
N GLY A 131 13.36 -20.29 -16.48
CA GLY A 131 12.74 -21.11 -17.52
C GLY A 131 11.95 -20.27 -18.53
N PRO A 132 10.62 -20.46 -18.68
CA PRO A 132 9.79 -19.69 -19.61
C PRO A 132 9.41 -18.29 -19.11
N VAL A 133 9.69 -17.97 -17.84
CA VAL A 133 9.37 -16.67 -17.23
C VAL A 133 10.61 -15.78 -17.31
N ARG A 134 10.44 -14.57 -17.87
CA ARG A 134 11.46 -13.51 -17.85
C ARG A 134 10.96 -12.40 -16.93
N LEU A 135 11.73 -12.08 -15.90
CA LEU A 135 11.44 -11.01 -14.95
C LEU A 135 12.57 -10.01 -14.96
N TYR A 136 12.24 -8.73 -14.97
CA TYR A 136 13.22 -7.68 -14.69
C TYR A 136 13.62 -7.74 -13.21
N LEU A 137 14.86 -7.33 -12.91
CA LEU A 137 15.35 -7.31 -11.53
C LEU A 137 14.44 -6.48 -10.60
N ALA A 138 13.95 -5.33 -11.06
CA ALA A 138 12.99 -4.51 -10.32
C ALA A 138 11.70 -5.27 -9.95
N GLN A 139 11.19 -6.10 -10.87
CA GLN A 139 10.00 -6.93 -10.65
C GLN A 139 10.26 -8.02 -9.60
N ALA A 140 11.43 -8.67 -9.67
CA ALA A 140 11.83 -9.67 -8.69
C ALA A 140 12.04 -9.05 -7.29
N ILE A 141 12.63 -7.86 -7.22
CA ILE A 141 12.79 -7.09 -5.98
C ILE A 141 11.42 -6.74 -5.39
N ALA A 142 10.45 -6.30 -6.21
CA ALA A 142 9.11 -5.97 -5.73
C ALA A 142 8.42 -7.18 -5.07
N ILE A 143 8.47 -8.35 -5.72
CA ILE A 143 7.92 -9.60 -5.20
C ILE A 143 8.64 -10.00 -3.90
N GLY A 144 9.98 -9.99 -3.91
CA GLY A 144 10.79 -10.32 -2.74
C GLY A 144 10.54 -9.39 -1.56
N LEU A 145 10.40 -8.09 -1.81
CA LEU A 145 10.12 -7.09 -0.77
C LEU A 145 8.73 -7.28 -0.17
N LEU A 146 7.69 -7.53 -0.99
CA LEU A 146 6.36 -7.83 -0.46
C LEU A 146 6.38 -9.07 0.43
N LEU A 147 7.03 -10.16 -0.01
CA LEU A 147 7.12 -11.39 0.79
C LEU A 147 7.89 -11.15 2.10
N ALA A 148 8.99 -10.39 2.06
CA ALA A 148 9.76 -10.01 3.24
C ALA A 148 8.92 -9.18 4.22
N ILE A 149 8.18 -8.19 3.72
CA ILE A 149 7.29 -7.34 4.53
C ILE A 149 6.14 -8.16 5.10
N MET A 150 5.54 -9.05 4.33
CA MET A 150 4.48 -9.95 4.80
C MET A 150 4.98 -10.85 5.94
N ALA A 151 6.18 -11.44 5.80
CA ALA A 151 6.81 -12.23 6.86
C ALA A 151 7.14 -11.36 8.09
N GLY A 152 7.67 -10.14 7.87
CA GLY A 152 7.94 -9.16 8.90
C GLY A 152 6.70 -8.80 9.71
N PHE A 153 5.57 -8.53 9.05
CA PHE A 153 4.30 -8.27 9.73
C PHE A 153 3.75 -9.50 10.45
N ALA A 154 3.88 -10.70 9.89
CA ALA A 154 3.49 -11.93 10.58
C ALA A 154 4.24 -12.11 11.90
N VAL A 155 5.56 -11.85 11.89
CA VAL A 155 6.40 -11.87 13.10
C VAL A 155 6.03 -10.73 14.04
N PHE A 156 5.86 -9.51 13.53
CA PHE A 156 5.50 -8.32 14.30
C PHE A 156 4.20 -8.52 15.08
N TYR A 157 3.13 -8.97 14.43
CA TYR A 157 1.84 -9.19 15.09
C TYR A 157 1.87 -10.36 16.08
N ARG A 158 2.68 -11.39 15.84
CA ARG A 158 2.75 -12.58 16.69
C ARG A 158 3.63 -12.39 17.93
N TYR A 159 4.77 -11.71 17.79
CA TYR A 159 5.81 -11.71 18.83
C TYR A 159 6.06 -10.36 19.49
N THR A 160 5.63 -9.23 18.90
CA THR A 160 5.92 -7.91 19.49
C THR A 160 4.77 -7.41 20.37
N ARG A 161 5.12 -6.71 21.46
CA ARG A 161 4.13 -6.08 22.36
C ARG A 161 3.25 -5.08 21.61
N SER A 162 3.84 -4.26 20.74
CA SER A 162 3.11 -3.29 19.92
C SER A 162 2.14 -3.97 18.95
N GLY A 163 2.56 -5.07 18.30
CA GLY A 163 1.69 -5.84 17.42
C GLY A 163 0.54 -6.52 18.17
N ILE A 164 0.77 -7.05 19.37
CA ILE A 164 -0.29 -7.61 20.23
C ILE A 164 -1.25 -6.50 20.68
N ALA A 165 -0.73 -5.36 21.13
CA ALA A 165 -1.53 -4.21 21.56
C ALA A 165 -2.40 -3.68 20.41
N MET A 166 -1.85 -3.61 19.19
CA MET A 166 -2.60 -3.23 17.99
C MET A 166 -3.76 -4.19 17.68
N ARG A 167 -3.58 -5.50 17.92
CA ARG A 167 -4.68 -6.48 17.78
C ARG A 167 -5.74 -6.31 18.87
N ALA A 168 -5.33 -5.98 20.09
CA ALA A 168 -6.26 -5.72 21.18
C ALA A 168 -7.12 -4.47 20.90
N ALA A 169 -6.48 -3.36 20.49
CA ALA A 169 -7.16 -2.12 20.13
C ALA A 169 -8.13 -2.27 18.94
N ALA A 170 -7.79 -3.12 17.97
CA ALA A 170 -8.63 -3.41 16.80
C ALA A 170 -9.93 -4.16 17.13
N ASN A 171 -9.93 -4.94 18.21
CA ASN A 171 -11.10 -5.72 18.64
C ASN A 171 -12.08 -4.84 19.42
N ASP A 172 -11.58 -4.09 20.39
CA ASP A 172 -12.36 -3.15 21.18
C ASP A 172 -11.44 -2.05 21.73
N GLU A 173 -11.57 -0.85 21.18
CA GLU A 173 -10.79 0.32 21.57
C GLU A 173 -11.05 0.71 23.03
N THR A 174 -12.30 0.59 23.49
CA THR A 174 -12.70 0.97 24.86
C THR A 174 -12.08 0.01 25.87
N VAL A 175 -12.14 -1.29 25.61
CA VAL A 175 -11.50 -2.31 26.45
C VAL A 175 -9.97 -2.14 26.41
N ALA A 176 -9.38 -1.85 25.26
CA ALA A 176 -7.94 -1.60 25.17
C ALA A 176 -7.50 -0.41 26.04
N LEU A 177 -8.26 0.69 26.03
CA LEU A 177 -8.02 1.86 26.90
C LEU A 177 -8.12 1.49 28.39
N LEU A 178 -9.14 0.70 28.78
CA LEU A 178 -9.30 0.22 30.15
C LEU A 178 -8.14 -0.69 30.61
N MET A 179 -7.53 -1.42 29.68
CA MET A 179 -6.35 -2.25 29.93
C MET A 179 -5.03 -1.44 29.92
N GLY A 180 -5.09 -0.10 29.87
CA GLY A 180 -3.94 0.79 29.93
C GLY A 180 -3.15 0.88 28.62
N ILE A 181 -3.73 0.47 27.49
CA ILE A 181 -3.09 0.55 26.18
C ILE A 181 -3.21 1.99 25.66
N ASP A 182 -2.06 2.61 25.35
CA ASP A 182 -2.01 3.93 24.72
C ASP A 182 -2.41 3.83 23.24
N VAL A 183 -3.72 3.97 22.97
CA VAL A 183 -4.30 3.91 21.62
C VAL A 183 -3.69 4.95 20.68
N ARG A 184 -3.32 6.12 21.20
CA ARG A 184 -2.67 7.17 20.43
C ARG A 184 -1.31 6.73 19.89
N ARG A 185 -0.52 5.96 20.67
CA ARG A 185 0.72 5.34 20.16
C ARG A 185 0.43 4.27 19.11
N ILE A 186 -0.64 3.50 19.26
CA ILE A 186 -1.03 2.48 18.27
C ILE A 186 -1.41 3.14 16.95
N TYR A 187 -2.17 4.23 16.99
CA TYR A 187 -2.53 5.00 15.79
C TYR A 187 -1.26 5.55 15.12
N ALA A 188 -0.39 6.22 15.87
CA ALA A 188 0.90 6.67 15.33
C ALA A 188 1.68 5.54 14.66
N LEU A 189 1.81 4.37 15.31
CA LEU A 189 2.48 3.21 14.73
C LEU A 189 1.79 2.70 13.45
N ALA A 190 0.45 2.66 13.43
CA ALA A 190 -0.31 2.23 12.27
C ALA A 190 -0.05 3.13 11.05
N TRP A 191 -0.13 4.44 11.26
CA TRP A 191 0.07 5.46 10.24
C TRP A 191 1.48 5.45 9.69
N VAL A 192 2.47 5.30 10.57
CA VAL A 192 3.89 5.19 10.23
C VAL A 192 4.17 3.94 9.41
N LEU A 193 3.69 2.78 9.86
CA LEU A 193 3.89 1.51 9.15
C LEU A 193 3.21 1.52 7.77
N ALA A 194 2.00 2.06 7.69
CA ALA A 194 1.28 2.20 6.42
C ALA A 194 2.00 3.16 5.46
N ALA A 195 2.44 4.32 5.95
CA ALA A 195 3.23 5.27 5.18
C ALA A 195 4.53 4.64 4.66
N SER A 196 5.25 3.86 5.48
CA SER A 196 6.46 3.15 5.07
C SER A 196 6.19 2.11 3.98
N THR A 197 5.12 1.32 4.09
CA THR A 197 4.76 0.35 3.05
C THR A 197 4.35 1.04 1.75
N ALA A 198 3.62 2.15 1.84
CA ALA A 198 3.26 2.96 0.68
C ALA A 198 4.48 3.63 0.05
N GLY A 199 5.42 4.15 0.83
CA GLY A 199 6.65 4.76 0.31
C GLY A 199 7.55 3.74 -0.39
N LEU A 200 7.69 2.54 0.15
CA LEU A 200 8.41 1.45 -0.51
C LEU A 200 7.73 1.00 -1.81
N ALA A 201 6.40 0.96 -1.82
CA ALA A 201 5.64 0.73 -3.06
C ALA A 201 5.90 1.82 -4.09
N GLY A 202 5.99 3.09 -3.64
CA GLY A 202 6.28 4.27 -4.46
C GLY A 202 7.67 4.21 -5.11
N LEU A 203 8.68 3.83 -4.33
CA LEU A 203 10.05 3.64 -4.83
C LEU A 203 10.13 2.50 -5.85
N LEU A 204 9.33 1.44 -5.68
CA LEU A 204 9.33 0.31 -6.61
C LEU A 204 8.59 0.63 -7.91
N ILE A 205 7.39 1.20 -7.82
CA ILE A 205 6.60 1.53 -9.00
C ILE A 205 7.34 2.54 -9.88
N SER A 206 8.11 3.48 -9.30
CA SER A 206 8.92 4.44 -10.05
C SER A 206 10.07 3.81 -10.83
N THR A 207 10.48 2.58 -10.49
CA THR A 207 11.47 1.83 -11.30
C THR A 207 10.85 1.09 -12.48
N ILE A 208 9.52 0.98 -12.52
CA ILE A 208 8.78 0.25 -13.55
C ILE A 208 8.01 1.21 -14.47
N TYR A 209 7.53 2.32 -13.94
CA TYR A 209 6.75 3.33 -14.63
C TYR A 209 7.35 4.72 -14.42
N GLU A 210 7.06 5.63 -15.34
CA GLU A 210 7.43 7.04 -15.24
C GLU A 210 6.74 7.72 -14.04
N LEU A 211 7.41 8.70 -13.43
CA LEU A 211 6.83 9.49 -12.36
C LEU A 211 5.89 10.55 -12.93
N GLY A 212 4.59 10.25 -12.94
CA GLY A 212 3.54 11.22 -13.22
C GLY A 212 2.60 11.43 -12.04
N PRO A 213 1.87 12.55 -11.97
CA PRO A 213 0.84 12.79 -10.96
C PRO A 213 -0.33 11.78 -10.98
N ASP A 214 -0.45 11.00 -12.05
CA ASP A 214 -1.47 9.96 -12.20
C ASP A 214 -1.04 8.64 -11.55
N MET A 215 0.22 8.55 -11.09
CA MET A 215 0.77 7.37 -10.43
C MET A 215 0.06 7.05 -9.10
N SER A 216 -0.57 8.05 -8.45
CA SER A 216 -1.36 7.83 -7.24
C SER A 216 -2.54 6.86 -7.45
N ALA A 217 -3.03 6.73 -8.69
CA ALA A 217 -4.07 5.78 -9.05
C ALA A 217 -3.64 4.32 -8.84
N PHE A 218 -2.35 3.99 -9.01
CA PHE A 218 -1.84 2.65 -8.68
C PHE A 218 -1.95 2.34 -7.20
N GLY A 219 -1.77 3.36 -6.36
CA GLY A 219 -1.96 3.23 -4.92
C GLY A 219 -3.43 3.01 -4.56
N LEU A 220 -4.35 3.73 -5.22
CA LEU A 220 -5.78 3.52 -5.03
C LEU A 220 -6.22 2.11 -5.45
N ARG A 221 -5.56 1.47 -6.44
CA ARG A 221 -5.80 0.06 -6.81
C ARG A 221 -5.42 -0.95 -5.72
N GLY A 222 -4.61 -0.55 -4.74
CA GLY A 222 -4.37 -1.34 -3.53
C GLY A 222 -5.62 -1.52 -2.67
N PHE A 223 -6.54 -0.55 -2.66
CA PHE A 223 -7.77 -0.63 -1.86
C PHE A 223 -8.71 -1.78 -2.28
N PRO A 224 -9.04 -1.92 -3.58
CA PRO A 224 -9.61 -3.13 -4.17
C PRO A 224 -8.99 -4.43 -3.66
N ALA A 225 -7.66 -4.52 -3.69
CA ALA A 225 -6.91 -5.68 -3.20
C ALA A 225 -7.06 -5.92 -1.69
N THR A 226 -7.08 -4.87 -0.88
CA THR A 226 -7.34 -4.97 0.57
C THR A 226 -8.74 -5.50 0.86
N ILE A 227 -9.77 -5.03 0.15
CA ILE A 227 -11.14 -5.51 0.33
C ILE A 227 -11.23 -6.99 -0.04
N LEU A 228 -10.63 -7.37 -1.17
CA LEU A 228 -10.58 -8.76 -1.62
C LEU A 228 -9.90 -9.65 -0.57
N GLY A 229 -8.78 -9.21 -0.02
CA GLY A 229 -8.03 -9.92 1.02
C GLY A 229 -8.75 -9.97 2.37
N GLY A 230 -9.56 -8.95 2.68
CA GLY A 230 -10.20 -8.69 3.95
C GLY A 230 -9.54 -7.52 4.68
N LEU A 231 -10.29 -6.45 4.95
CA LEU A 231 -9.78 -5.20 5.52
C LEU A 231 -9.06 -5.36 6.88
N ASP A 232 -9.45 -6.37 7.66
CA ASP A 232 -8.88 -6.66 8.98
C ASP A 232 -7.68 -7.64 8.95
N ALA A 233 -7.39 -8.23 7.79
CA ALA A 233 -6.39 -9.28 7.62
C ALA A 233 -5.19 -8.79 6.80
N VAL A 234 -4.17 -8.26 7.46
CA VAL A 234 -2.96 -7.69 6.79
C VAL A 234 -2.32 -8.66 5.79
N GLY A 235 -2.14 -9.93 6.18
CA GLY A 235 -1.62 -10.96 5.27
C GLY A 235 -2.58 -11.34 4.14
N GLY A 236 -3.90 -11.28 4.40
CA GLY A 236 -4.94 -11.47 3.40
C GLY A 236 -4.91 -10.37 2.34
N SER A 237 -4.75 -9.11 2.76
CA SER A 237 -4.63 -7.95 1.88
C SER A 237 -3.41 -8.02 0.96
N ALA A 238 -2.28 -8.52 1.46
CA ALA A 238 -1.11 -8.78 0.64
C ALA A 238 -1.40 -9.82 -0.47
N ALA A 239 -2.06 -10.92 -0.12
CA ALA A 239 -2.48 -11.94 -1.07
C ALA A 239 -3.51 -11.42 -2.08
N GLY A 240 -4.44 -10.55 -1.64
CA GLY A 240 -5.37 -9.84 -2.49
C GLY A 240 -4.67 -9.00 -3.56
N GLY A 241 -3.55 -8.35 -3.21
CA GLY A 241 -2.69 -7.63 -4.14
C GLY A 241 -2.19 -8.50 -5.29
N PHE A 242 -1.67 -9.69 -4.98
CA PHE A 242 -1.23 -10.65 -6.01
C PHE A 242 -2.39 -11.11 -6.91
N ILE A 243 -3.55 -11.42 -6.32
CA ILE A 243 -4.71 -11.88 -7.08
C ILE A 243 -5.16 -10.79 -8.07
N ILE A 244 -5.33 -9.56 -7.60
CA ILE A 244 -5.72 -8.43 -8.46
C ILE A 244 -4.67 -8.17 -9.53
N GLY A 245 -3.38 -8.10 -9.19
CA GLY A 245 -2.32 -7.82 -10.16
C GLY A 245 -2.17 -8.88 -11.25
N ILE A 246 -2.30 -10.17 -10.89
CA ILE A 246 -2.29 -11.28 -11.85
C ILE A 246 -3.50 -11.21 -12.78
N LEU A 247 -4.70 -11.02 -12.22
CA LEU A 247 -5.93 -11.02 -13.01
C LEU A 247 -6.01 -9.79 -13.93
N GLU A 248 -5.57 -8.62 -13.48
CA GLU A 248 -5.47 -7.42 -14.33
C GLU A 248 -4.51 -7.64 -15.50
N ASN A 249 -3.32 -8.21 -15.26
CA ASN A 249 -2.33 -8.43 -16.33
C ASN A 249 -2.76 -9.53 -17.32
N LEU A 250 -3.38 -10.62 -16.83
CA LEU A 250 -3.96 -11.63 -17.71
C LEU A 250 -5.14 -11.06 -18.49
N GLY A 251 -6.01 -10.29 -17.84
CA GLY A 251 -7.13 -9.59 -18.47
C GLY A 251 -6.70 -8.66 -19.59
N GLU A 252 -5.67 -7.85 -19.33
CA GLU A 252 -5.07 -6.95 -20.32
C GLU A 252 -4.56 -7.71 -21.55
N GLY A 253 -3.87 -8.83 -21.33
CA GLY A 253 -3.27 -9.62 -22.41
C GLY A 253 -4.24 -10.46 -23.24
N TYR A 254 -5.35 -10.93 -22.64
CA TYR A 254 -6.30 -11.85 -23.30
C TYR A 254 -7.62 -11.20 -23.73
N VAL A 255 -8.09 -10.18 -23.01
CA VAL A 255 -9.41 -9.57 -23.23
C VAL A 255 -9.29 -8.18 -23.86
N GLY A 256 -8.21 -7.46 -23.57
CA GLY A 256 -7.86 -6.18 -24.19
C GLY A 256 -7.54 -5.07 -23.19
N ARG A 257 -6.70 -4.11 -23.62
CA ARG A 257 -6.12 -3.06 -22.75
C ARG A 257 -7.15 -2.19 -22.03
N GLY A 258 -8.28 -1.87 -22.67
CA GLY A 258 -9.32 -1.02 -22.08
C GLY A 258 -10.10 -1.68 -20.92
N LEU A 259 -10.03 -3.01 -20.79
CA LEU A 259 -10.76 -3.74 -19.73
C LEU A 259 -9.93 -3.95 -18.47
N LYS A 260 -8.62 -3.66 -18.49
CA LYS A 260 -7.73 -3.84 -17.33
C LYS A 260 -8.29 -3.17 -16.08
N GLU A 261 -8.76 -1.93 -16.21
CA GLU A 261 -9.28 -1.15 -15.09
C GLU A 261 -10.62 -1.69 -14.57
N ILE A 262 -11.47 -2.21 -15.46
CA ILE A 262 -12.80 -2.72 -15.13
C ILE A 262 -12.71 -4.09 -14.46
N ILE A 263 -11.76 -4.94 -14.90
CA ILE A 263 -11.61 -6.31 -14.44
C ILE A 263 -11.39 -6.37 -12.92
N GLY A 264 -10.52 -5.50 -12.38
CA GLY A 264 -10.27 -5.43 -10.93
C GLY A 264 -11.55 -5.17 -10.13
N PHE A 265 -12.36 -4.19 -10.55
CA PHE A 265 -13.63 -3.86 -9.88
C PHE A 265 -14.69 -4.96 -10.01
N VAL A 266 -14.81 -5.58 -11.19
CA VAL A 266 -15.75 -6.69 -11.43
C VAL A 266 -15.41 -7.90 -10.53
N ILE A 267 -14.12 -8.24 -10.42
CA ILE A 267 -13.68 -9.35 -9.56
C ILE A 267 -14.08 -9.12 -8.11
N ILE A 268 -13.93 -7.89 -7.62
CA ILE A 268 -14.29 -7.59 -6.23
C ILE A 268 -15.79 -7.66 -6.01
N LEU A 269 -16.59 -7.16 -6.96
CA LEU A 269 -18.05 -7.31 -6.89
C LEU A 269 -18.45 -8.78 -6.80
N VAL A 270 -17.89 -9.63 -7.66
CA VAL A 270 -18.18 -11.07 -7.67
C VAL A 270 -17.74 -11.73 -6.37
N VAL A 271 -16.52 -11.42 -5.88
CA VAL A 271 -16.02 -12.04 -4.66
C VAL A 271 -16.78 -11.56 -3.43
N LEU A 272 -17.14 -10.27 -3.34
CA LEU A 272 -17.95 -9.77 -2.22
C LEU A 272 -19.36 -10.33 -2.20
N MET A 273 -19.96 -10.60 -3.37
CA MET A 273 -21.25 -11.30 -3.44
C MET A 273 -21.18 -12.71 -2.82
N ILE A 274 -20.03 -13.38 -2.94
CA ILE A 274 -19.83 -14.75 -2.42
C ILE A 274 -19.29 -14.72 -0.98
N ARG A 275 -18.42 -13.75 -0.66
CA ARG A 275 -17.73 -13.59 0.63
C ARG A 275 -17.62 -12.10 1.00
N PRO A 276 -18.61 -11.55 1.72
CA PRO A 276 -18.67 -10.11 2.05
C PRO A 276 -17.54 -9.64 2.98
N PHE A 277 -16.88 -10.55 3.70
CA PHE A 277 -15.74 -10.24 4.57
C PHE A 277 -14.37 -10.37 3.86
N GLY A 278 -14.36 -10.59 2.55
CA GLY A 278 -13.14 -10.91 1.79
C GLY A 278 -12.71 -12.37 1.96
N LEU A 279 -11.58 -12.72 1.36
CA LEU A 279 -11.07 -14.09 1.33
C LEU A 279 -10.55 -14.57 2.69
N PHE A 280 -9.91 -13.67 3.46
CA PHE A 280 -9.25 -13.98 4.74
C PHE A 280 -9.73 -13.11 5.90
N GLY A 281 -10.79 -12.31 5.73
CA GLY A 281 -11.33 -11.49 6.81
C GLY A 281 -12.04 -12.30 7.89
N THR A 282 -12.07 -11.75 9.11
CA THR A 282 -12.77 -12.35 10.24
C THR A 282 -14.28 -12.18 10.10
N ARG A 283 -15.04 -13.26 10.31
CA ARG A 283 -16.50 -13.19 10.41
C ARG A 283 -16.87 -12.62 11.78
N ASN A 284 -17.49 -11.46 11.81
CA ASN A 284 -18.20 -11.02 13.02
C ASN A 284 -19.44 -11.89 13.16
N VAL A 285 -19.38 -12.89 14.05
CA VAL A 285 -20.57 -13.63 14.48
C VAL A 285 -21.21 -12.76 15.54
N GLU A 286 -22.11 -11.89 15.12
CA GLU A 286 -23.00 -11.19 16.04
C GLU A 286 -23.91 -12.25 16.66
N ARG A 287 -23.62 -12.63 17.90
CA ARG A 287 -24.52 -13.49 18.68
C ARG A 287 -25.66 -12.58 19.16
N VAL A 288 -26.79 -12.66 18.46
CA VAL A 288 -28.10 -12.16 18.92
C VAL A 288 -28.57 -13.01 20.10
#